data_AF-A0AAW0D5Y2-F1
#
_entry.id   AF-A0AAW0D5Y2-F1
#
_cell.length_a   1.000
_cell.length_b   1.000
_cell.length_c   1.000
_cell.angle_alpha   90.00
_cell.angle_beta   90.00
_cell.angle_gamma   90.00
#
_symmetry.space_group_name_H-M   'P 1'
#
loop_
_entity.id
_entity.type
_entity.pdbx_description
1 polymer ?
#
loop_
_entity_poly.entity_id
_entity_poly.type
_entity_poly.pdbx_seq_one_letter_code
_entity_poly.pdbx_strand_id
1 'polypeptide(L)'
;KKYDGRDETLVIIIDLATSQNLPDLAAWKRLREMLKYLGTAGMSSEEELQIAHGRGKKTVFRVKVCLWRAIDVSQYLWMIDERRKSVVTGKSGAPPVERLRDGTPSTANPPTGLPRCLYNENWIEMESKKSPIFMEELNISKEAFELLTAAPAFVA
;
A
#
# COMPACT_ATOMS: atom_id res chain seq x y z
N LYS A 1 -6.66 3.49 11.73
CA LYS A 1 -6.01 4.22 10.61
C LYS A 1 -5.82 3.26 9.42
N LYS A 2 -5.37 3.70 8.22
CA LYS A 2 -5.26 2.82 7.01
C LYS A 2 -4.40 1.57 7.27
N TYR A 3 -3.27 1.74 7.97
CA TYR A 3 -2.40 0.63 8.41
C TYR A 3 -3.16 -0.37 9.29
N ASP A 4 -3.73 0.08 10.41
CA ASP A 4 -4.42 -0.80 11.37
C ASP A 4 -5.52 -1.61 10.71
N GLY A 5 -6.32 -0.98 9.83
CA GLY A 5 -7.40 -1.67 9.13
C GLY A 5 -6.90 -2.75 8.16
N ARG A 6 -5.72 -2.56 7.55
CA ARG A 6 -5.09 -3.56 6.69
C ARG A 6 -4.45 -4.69 7.51
N ASP A 7 -3.79 -4.38 8.63
CA ASP A 7 -3.21 -5.40 9.50
C ASP A 7 -4.31 -6.26 10.13
N GLU A 8 -5.39 -5.65 10.63
CA GLU A 8 -6.57 -6.36 11.15
C GLU A 8 -7.19 -7.27 10.08
N THR A 9 -7.35 -6.77 8.85
CA THR A 9 -7.86 -7.59 7.74
C THR A 9 -6.96 -8.80 7.48
N LEU A 10 -5.64 -8.59 7.45
CA LEU A 10 -4.67 -9.67 7.24
C LEU A 10 -4.65 -10.67 8.39
N VAL A 11 -4.80 -10.23 9.64
CA VAL A 11 -4.95 -11.12 10.79
C VAL A 11 -6.14 -12.05 10.58
N ILE A 12 -7.31 -11.50 10.28
CA ILE A 12 -8.53 -12.30 10.08
C ILE A 12 -8.38 -13.28 8.91
N ILE A 13 -7.81 -12.84 7.79
CA ILE A 13 -7.60 -13.71 6.62
C ILE A 13 -6.60 -14.82 6.93
N ILE A 14 -5.50 -14.52 7.62
CA ILE A 14 -4.50 -15.53 8.01
C ILE A 14 -5.11 -16.55 8.96
N ASP A 15 -5.91 -16.11 9.94
CA ASP A 15 -6.58 -17.01 10.87
C ASP A 15 -7.58 -17.93 10.14
N LEU A 16 -8.35 -17.37 9.20
CA LEU A 16 -9.28 -18.13 8.34
C LEU A 16 -8.52 -19.15 7.49
N ALA A 17 -7.50 -18.71 6.76
CA ALA A 17 -6.68 -19.55 5.89
C ALA A 17 -5.96 -20.65 6.68
N THR A 18 -5.55 -20.37 7.91
CA THR A 18 -4.97 -21.37 8.83
C THR A 18 -6.01 -22.40 9.23
N SER A 19 -7.23 -21.96 9.60
CA SER A 19 -8.31 -22.87 10.03
C SER A 19 -8.82 -23.78 8.90
N GLN A 20 -8.79 -23.30 7.66
CA GLN A 20 -9.28 -24.01 6.47
C GLN A 20 -8.15 -24.67 5.66
N ASN A 21 -6.90 -24.57 6.11
CA ASN A 21 -5.71 -25.07 5.41
C ASN A 21 -5.64 -24.63 3.94
N LEU A 22 -5.88 -23.34 3.68
CA LEU A 22 -5.88 -22.79 2.33
C LEU A 22 -4.46 -22.73 1.75
N PRO A 23 -4.29 -22.98 0.44
CA PRO A 23 -2.98 -23.03 -0.20
C PRO A 23 -2.27 -21.67 -0.26
N ASP A 24 -3.01 -20.58 -0.04
CA ASP A 24 -2.51 -19.21 -0.13
C ASP A 24 -2.05 -18.61 1.21
N LEU A 25 -2.10 -19.39 2.30
CA LEU A 25 -1.69 -18.96 3.64
C LEU A 25 -0.29 -18.31 3.68
N ALA A 26 0.66 -18.89 2.95
CA ALA A 26 2.03 -18.37 2.89
C ALA A 26 2.09 -16.96 2.27
N ALA A 27 1.30 -16.73 1.22
CA ALA A 27 1.23 -15.43 0.56
C ALA A 27 0.58 -14.38 1.47
N TRP A 28 -0.48 -14.72 2.20
CA TRP A 28 -1.09 -13.81 3.18
C TRP A 28 -0.15 -13.43 4.32
N LYS A 29 0.60 -14.39 4.87
CA LYS A 29 1.65 -14.12 5.86
C LYS A 29 2.72 -13.18 5.30
N ARG A 30 3.14 -13.41 4.05
CA ARG A 30 4.14 -12.57 3.38
C ARG A 30 3.65 -11.14 3.17
N LEU A 31 2.40 -10.96 2.78
CA LEU A 31 1.78 -9.63 2.66
C LEU A 31 1.74 -8.89 4.01
N ARG A 32 1.53 -9.62 5.11
CA ARG A 32 1.56 -9.03 6.45
C ARG A 32 2.96 -8.62 6.89
N GLU A 33 3.98 -9.41 6.57
CA GLU A 33 5.37 -9.01 6.79
C GLU A 33 5.73 -7.75 6.01
N MET A 34 5.39 -7.70 4.72
CA MET A 34 5.57 -6.51 3.89
C MET A 34 4.86 -5.29 4.51
N LEU A 35 3.61 -5.46 4.95
CA LEU A 35 2.86 -4.38 5.59
C LEU A 35 3.58 -3.85 6.84
N LYS A 36 4.14 -4.74 7.67
CA LYS A 36 4.91 -4.37 8.86
C LYS A 36 6.18 -3.60 8.53
N TYR A 37 6.93 -4.00 7.49
CA TYR A 37 8.07 -3.22 7.01
C TYR A 37 7.66 -1.79 6.64
N LEU A 38 6.59 -1.65 5.86
CA LEU A 38 6.09 -0.35 5.41
C LEU A 38 5.60 0.54 6.56
N GLY A 39 5.01 -0.07 7.59
CA GLY A 39 4.44 0.63 8.73
C GLY A 39 3.38 1.67 8.33
N THR A 40 3.18 2.65 9.20
CA THR A 40 2.23 3.75 8.95
C THR A 40 2.73 4.72 7.88
N ALA A 41 4.05 4.93 7.78
CA ALA A 41 4.67 5.83 6.80
C ALA A 41 4.54 5.32 5.37
N GLY A 42 4.51 4.00 5.15
CA GLY A 42 4.24 3.42 3.84
C GLY A 42 2.78 3.51 3.39
N MET A 43 1.88 4.07 4.21
CA MET A 43 0.48 4.26 3.85
C MET A 43 0.30 5.61 3.12
N SER A 44 -0.07 5.57 1.84
CA SER A 44 -0.56 6.77 1.13
C SER A 44 -1.83 7.28 1.82
N SER A 45 -1.66 8.33 2.61
CA SER A 45 -2.72 8.93 3.43
C SER A 45 -2.99 10.38 3.03
N GLU A 46 -2.19 10.95 2.13
CA GLU A 46 -2.38 12.31 1.63
C GLU A 46 -3.46 12.32 0.54
N GLU A 47 -4.49 13.12 0.79
CA GLU A 47 -5.60 13.37 -0.14
C GLU A 47 -5.78 14.89 -0.24
N GLU A 48 -6.00 15.40 -1.45
CA GLU A 48 -6.33 16.80 -1.70
C GLU A 48 -7.81 16.92 -2.07
N LEU A 49 -8.54 17.80 -1.37
CA LEU A 49 -9.94 18.08 -1.69
C LEU A 49 -9.98 18.99 -2.93
N GLN A 50 -10.63 18.52 -3.99
CA GLN A 50 -10.92 19.35 -5.15
C GLN A 50 -12.42 19.50 -5.36
N ILE A 51 -12.81 20.68 -5.81
CA ILE A 51 -14.17 20.96 -6.25
C ILE A 51 -14.12 20.98 -7.78
N ALA A 52 -14.45 19.85 -8.40
CA ALA A 52 -14.56 19.78 -9.84
C ALA A 52 -15.69 20.71 -10.30
N HIS A 53 -15.34 21.70 -11.13
CA HIS A 53 -16.29 22.64 -11.72
C HIS A 53 -16.78 22.08 -13.06
N GLY A 54 -17.94 21.40 -13.04
CA GLY A 54 -18.73 21.07 -14.23
C GLY A 54 -20.09 21.76 -14.17
N ARG A 55 -21.17 21.12 -14.67
CA ARG A 55 -22.57 21.59 -14.49
C ARG A 55 -23.07 21.53 -13.02
N GLY A 56 -22.19 21.33 -12.05
CA GLY A 56 -22.44 21.30 -10.61
C GLY A 56 -21.12 21.25 -9.83
N LYS A 57 -21.15 21.65 -8.54
CA LYS A 57 -20.01 21.51 -7.63
C LYS A 57 -19.94 20.06 -7.16
N LYS A 58 -18.98 19.28 -7.66
CA LYS A 58 -18.71 17.93 -7.15
C LYS A 58 -17.42 17.93 -6.35
N THR A 59 -17.51 17.52 -5.09
CA THR A 59 -16.35 17.30 -4.24
C THR A 59 -15.69 15.98 -4.64
N VAL A 60 -14.39 16.01 -4.93
CA VAL A 60 -13.57 14.84 -5.24
C VAL A 60 -12.29 14.86 -4.39
N PHE A 61 -11.80 13.70 -4.00
CA PHE A 61 -10.51 13.57 -3.31
C PHE A 61 -9.45 13.08 -4.30
N ARG A 62 -8.37 13.83 -4.47
CA ARG A 62 -7.21 13.40 -5.25
C ARG A 62 -6.23 12.66 -4.33
N VAL A 63 -6.01 11.38 -4.60
CA VAL A 63 -5.14 10.51 -3.80
C VAL A 63 -3.70 10.63 -4.30
N LYS A 64 -2.78 11.01 -3.41
CA LYS A 64 -1.36 11.13 -3.77
C LYS A 64 -0.62 9.79 -3.70
N VAL A 65 0.33 9.55 -4.60
CA VAL A 65 1.06 8.29 -4.74
C VAL A 65 2.47 8.40 -4.17
N CYS A 66 2.88 7.41 -3.38
CA CYS A 66 4.26 7.29 -2.90
C CYS A 66 5.15 6.80 -4.05
N LEU A 67 5.82 7.70 -4.77
CA LEU A 67 6.65 7.35 -5.92
C LEU A 67 7.84 6.44 -5.56
N TRP A 68 8.33 6.56 -4.34
CA TRP A 68 9.42 5.75 -3.80
C TRP A 68 9.04 4.28 -3.62
N ARG A 69 7.75 3.97 -3.50
CA ARG A 69 7.28 2.62 -3.18
C ARG A 69 7.24 1.77 -4.44
N ALA A 70 7.71 0.52 -4.33
CA ALA A 70 7.63 -0.44 -5.43
C ALA A 70 6.21 -0.54 -6.01
N ILE A 71 6.13 -0.72 -7.33
CA ILE A 71 4.86 -0.67 -8.07
C ILE A 71 3.91 -1.76 -7.58
N ASP A 72 4.43 -2.98 -7.41
CA ASP A 72 3.65 -4.16 -7.00
C ASP A 72 3.08 -4.01 -5.59
N VAL A 73 3.79 -3.33 -4.69
CA VAL A 73 3.32 -3.06 -3.33
C VAL A 73 2.00 -2.29 -3.35
N SER A 74 1.83 -1.35 -4.28
CA SER A 74 0.57 -0.61 -4.40
C SER A 74 -0.60 -1.52 -4.82
N GLN A 75 -0.33 -2.54 -5.64
CA GLN A 75 -1.33 -3.54 -6.02
C GLN A 75 -1.70 -4.43 -4.82
N TYR A 76 -0.72 -4.93 -4.07
CA TYR A 76 -0.99 -5.74 -2.88
C TYR A 76 -1.78 -4.99 -1.81
N LEU A 77 -1.45 -3.72 -1.56
CA LEU A 77 -2.21 -2.88 -0.63
C LEU A 77 -3.65 -2.68 -1.08
N TRP A 78 -3.90 -2.58 -2.38
CA TRP A 78 -5.25 -2.54 -2.94
C TRP A 78 -5.98 -3.88 -2.77
N MET A 79 -5.31 -5.01 -2.99
CA MET A 79 -5.90 -6.34 -2.76
C MET A 79 -6.37 -6.53 -1.31
N ILE A 80 -5.58 -6.06 -0.34
CA ILE A 80 -5.97 -6.09 1.08
C ILE A 80 -7.23 -5.22 1.30
N ASP A 81 -7.26 -4.03 0.72
CA ASP A 81 -8.41 -3.13 0.83
C ASP A 81 -9.69 -3.73 0.21
N GLU A 82 -9.58 -4.45 -0.91
CA GLU A 82 -10.72 -5.15 -1.51
C GLU A 82 -11.21 -6.29 -0.62
N ARG A 83 -10.29 -7.09 -0.07
CA ARG A 83 -10.66 -8.21 0.81
C ARG A 83 -11.25 -7.74 2.14
N ARG A 84 -10.86 -6.56 2.60
CA ARG A 84 -11.50 -5.92 3.76
C ARG A 84 -13.00 -5.72 3.56
N LYS A 85 -13.47 -5.43 2.33
CA LYS A 85 -14.91 -5.26 2.05
C LYS A 85 -15.70 -6.55 2.25
N SER A 86 -15.10 -7.71 1.97
CA SER A 86 -15.74 -9.01 2.18
C SER A 86 -15.66 -9.47 3.64
N VAL A 87 -14.58 -9.12 4.34
CA VAL A 87 -14.37 -9.52 5.75
C VAL A 87 -15.17 -8.64 6.72
N VAL A 88 -15.26 -7.34 6.45
CA VAL A 88 -15.98 -6.38 7.30
C VAL A 88 -17.40 -6.20 6.75
N THR A 89 -18.28 -7.15 7.05
CA THR A 89 -19.71 -6.97 6.83
C THR A 89 -20.28 -6.09 7.94
N GLY A 90 -20.92 -4.96 7.61
CA GLY A 90 -21.83 -4.34 8.59
C GLY A 90 -22.05 -2.83 8.60
N LYS A 91 -21.40 -2.00 7.78
CA LYS A 91 -21.74 -0.56 7.78
C LYS A 91 -21.76 0.04 6.37
N SER A 92 -22.93 0.02 5.73
CA SER A 92 -23.24 0.95 4.65
C SER A 92 -23.31 2.36 5.25
N GLY A 93 -22.18 3.06 5.22
CA GLY A 93 -22.13 4.49 5.49
C GLY A 93 -22.67 5.29 4.30
N ALA A 94 -22.55 6.63 4.39
CA ALA A 94 -22.84 7.52 3.27
C ALA A 94 -22.10 7.07 1.99
N PRO A 95 -22.69 7.28 0.80
CA PRO A 95 -22.08 6.90 -0.46
C PRO A 95 -20.67 7.52 -0.58
N PRO A 96 -19.67 6.73 -1.02
CA PRO A 96 -18.29 7.18 -1.06
C PRO A 96 -18.14 8.37 -2.02
N VAL A 97 -17.52 9.44 -1.52
CA VAL A 97 -17.07 10.57 -2.35
C VAL A 97 -16.06 10.03 -3.37
N GLU A 98 -16.14 10.53 -4.60
CA GLU A 98 -15.26 10.12 -5.69
C GLU A 98 -13.79 10.38 -5.36
N ARG A 99 -12.94 9.39 -5.66
CA ARG A 99 -11.49 9.46 -5.44
C ARG A 99 -10.75 9.34 -6.77
N LEU A 100 -10.00 10.37 -7.13
CA LEU A 100 -9.17 10.40 -8.34
C LEU A 100 -7.76 9.91 -8.01
N ARG A 101 -7.26 8.96 -8.81
CA ARG A 101 -5.89 8.44 -8.73
C ARG A 101 -5.18 8.79 -10.04
N ASP A 102 -4.68 10.01 -10.14
CA ASP A 102 -4.03 10.54 -11.36
C ASP A 102 -2.50 10.51 -11.30
N GLY A 103 -1.93 9.80 -10.33
CA GLY A 103 -0.48 9.67 -10.17
C GLY A 103 0.18 10.88 -9.51
N THR A 104 -0.61 11.83 -8.96
CA THR A 104 -0.06 12.98 -8.24
C THR A 104 0.92 12.53 -7.14
N PRO A 105 2.18 13.01 -7.13
CA PRO A 105 3.17 12.57 -6.16
C PRO A 105 2.80 12.95 -4.72
N SER A 106 3.06 12.04 -3.79
CA SER A 106 2.98 12.27 -2.36
C SER A 106 4.23 12.99 -1.84
N THR A 107 4.06 13.83 -0.83
CA THR A 107 5.15 14.45 -0.07
C THR A 107 5.65 13.56 1.07
N ALA A 108 5.06 12.37 1.25
CA ALA A 108 5.44 11.42 2.29
C ALA A 108 6.85 10.86 2.04
N ASN A 109 7.75 11.14 2.98
CA ASN A 109 9.10 10.59 2.96
C ASN A 109 9.08 9.06 3.04
N PRO A 110 10.00 8.38 2.34
CA PRO A 110 10.16 6.94 2.48
C PRO A 110 10.57 6.57 3.91
N PRO A 111 10.10 5.43 4.44
CA PRO A 111 10.67 4.86 5.66
C PRO A 111 12.14 4.50 5.46
N THR A 112 12.95 4.67 6.49
CA THR A 112 14.35 4.23 6.52
C THR A 112 14.43 2.73 6.83
N GLY A 113 15.48 2.05 6.37
CA GLY A 113 15.70 0.64 6.72
C GLY A 113 14.82 -0.36 6.00
N LEU A 114 14.08 0.02 4.93
CA LEU A 114 13.31 -0.97 4.19
C LEU A 114 14.22 -1.87 3.34
N PRO A 115 13.84 -3.14 3.13
CA PRO A 115 14.44 -3.96 2.09
C PRO A 115 14.36 -3.30 0.72
N ARG A 116 15.43 -3.44 -0.07
CA ARG A 116 15.58 -2.76 -1.37
C ARG A 116 14.38 -2.97 -2.31
N CYS A 117 13.83 -4.18 -2.35
CA CYS A 117 12.70 -4.56 -3.21
C CYS A 117 11.41 -3.77 -2.92
N LEU A 118 11.27 -3.14 -1.74
CA LEU A 118 10.09 -2.33 -1.40
C LEU A 118 10.18 -0.92 -1.97
N TYR A 119 11.35 -0.54 -2.48
CA TYR A 119 11.54 0.71 -3.21
C TYR A 119 11.37 0.50 -4.71
N ASN A 120 10.91 1.56 -5.38
CA ASN A 120 10.89 1.63 -6.83
C ASN A 120 12.32 1.90 -7.35
N GLU A 121 12.84 1.00 -8.18
CA GLU A 121 14.20 1.09 -8.70
C GLU A 121 14.45 2.36 -9.51
N ASN A 122 13.50 2.76 -10.36
CA ASN A 122 13.59 4.01 -11.12
C ASN A 122 13.67 5.21 -10.18
N TRP A 123 12.94 5.18 -9.07
CA TRP A 123 13.00 6.24 -8.08
C TRP A 123 14.35 6.27 -7.35
N ILE A 124 14.89 5.10 -6.95
CA ILE A 124 16.24 5.00 -6.36
C ILE A 124 17.29 5.58 -7.32
N GLU A 125 17.25 5.21 -8.60
CA GLU A 125 18.21 5.70 -9.58
C GLU A 125 18.13 7.22 -9.76
N MET A 126 16.92 7.77 -9.83
CA MET A 126 16.72 9.22 -9.92
C MET A 126 17.22 9.94 -8.67
N GLU A 127 16.87 9.47 -7.47
CA GLU A 127 17.27 10.13 -6.23
C GLU A 127 18.76 9.98 -5.93
N SER A 128 19.38 8.84 -6.27
CA SER A 128 20.83 8.67 -6.16
C SER A 128 21.63 9.68 -6.98
N LYS A 129 21.10 10.12 -8.12
CA LYS A 129 21.72 11.16 -8.95
C LYS A 129 21.51 12.57 -8.38
N LYS A 130 20.40 12.81 -7.69
CA LYS A 130 20.05 14.12 -7.15
C LYS A 130 20.70 14.38 -5.80
N SER A 131 20.66 13.40 -4.90
CA SER A 131 21.11 13.53 -3.52
C SER A 131 21.68 12.19 -3.01
N PRO A 132 23.00 11.97 -3.19
CA PRO A 132 23.67 10.79 -2.66
C PRO A 132 23.55 10.66 -1.14
N ILE A 133 23.63 11.78 -0.41
CA ILE A 133 23.54 11.83 1.06
C ILE A 133 22.18 11.29 1.53
N PHE A 134 21.09 11.71 0.89
CA PHE A 134 19.75 11.22 1.22
C PHE A 134 19.63 9.71 1.02
N MET A 135 20.27 9.16 -0.01
CA MET A 135 20.28 7.71 -0.26
C MET A 135 21.06 6.93 0.80
N GLU A 136 22.13 7.50 1.36
CA GLU A 136 22.84 6.93 2.50
C GLU A 136 21.98 6.95 3.76
N GLU A 137 21.31 8.07 4.04
CA GLU A 137 20.40 8.24 5.18
C GLU A 137 19.18 7.32 5.13
N LEU A 138 18.71 6.98 3.92
CA LEU A 138 17.64 6.01 3.71
C LEU A 138 17.98 4.64 4.32
N ASN A 139 19.29 4.33 4.45
CA ASN A 139 19.83 3.14 5.08
C ASN A 139 19.13 1.86 4.58
N ILE A 140 19.11 1.68 3.25
CA ILE A 140 18.43 0.55 2.61
C ILE A 140 18.93 -0.76 3.22
N SER A 141 18.01 -1.56 3.75
CA SER A 141 18.34 -2.82 4.41
C SER A 141 18.94 -3.81 3.41
N LYS A 142 19.96 -4.55 3.87
CA LYS A 142 20.59 -5.65 3.13
C LYS A 142 19.79 -6.95 3.24
N GLU A 143 18.72 -6.97 4.02
CA GLU A 143 17.85 -8.14 4.14
C GLU A 143 17.25 -8.50 2.79
N ALA A 144 17.37 -9.77 2.42
CA ALA A 144 16.70 -10.32 1.26
C ALA A 144 15.21 -10.48 1.58
N PHE A 145 14.41 -9.55 1.08
CA PHE A 145 12.96 -9.69 1.04
C PHE A 145 12.53 -9.93 -0.40
N GLU A 146 11.92 -11.07 -0.66
CA GLU A 146 11.27 -11.33 -1.94
C GLU A 146 9.82 -10.87 -1.89
N LEU A 147 9.45 -10.03 -2.85
CA LEU A 147 8.05 -9.76 -3.18
C LEU A 147 7.45 -10.98 -3.88
N LEU A 148 6.12 -11.08 -3.86
CA LEU A 148 5.43 -12.16 -4.54
C LEU A 148 5.60 -11.95 -6.07
N THR A 149 6.27 -12.86 -6.76
CA THR A 149 6.61 -12.72 -8.19
C THR A 149 5.39 -12.53 -9.11
N ALA A 150 4.18 -12.80 -8.61
CA ALA A 150 2.90 -12.41 -9.18
C ALA A 150 1.92 -12.08 -8.04
N ALA A 151 0.87 -11.29 -8.31
CA ALA A 151 -0.28 -11.24 -7.42
C ALA A 151 -0.79 -12.68 -7.23
N PRO A 152 -0.73 -13.25 -6.02
CA PRO A 152 -1.14 -14.62 -5.80
C PRO A 152 -2.60 -14.78 -6.22
N ALA A 153 -2.90 -15.85 -6.96
CA ALA A 153 -4.25 -16.27 -7.24
C ALA A 153 -4.86 -16.79 -5.93
N PHE A 154 -5.42 -15.87 -5.14
CA PHE A 154 -6.09 -16.19 -3.90
C PHE A 154 -7.37 -16.97 -4.20
N VAL A 155 -7.56 -18.10 -3.52
CA VAL A 155 -8.77 -18.91 -3.67
C VAL A 155 -9.92 -18.13 -3.03
N ALA A 156 -10.97 -17.89 -3.82
CA ALA A 156 -12.06 -16.98 -3.48
C ALA A 156 -12.97 -17.54 -2.39
#